data_AF-A0A1Z5K193-F1
#
_entry.id   AF-A0A1Z5K193-F1
#
_cell.length_a   1.000
_cell.length_b   1.000
_cell.length_c   1.000
_cell.angle_alpha   90.00
_cell.angle_beta   90.00
_cell.angle_gamma   90.00
#
_symmetry.space_group_name_H-M   'P 1'
#
loop_
_entity.id
_entity.type
_entity.pdbx_description
1 polymer ?
#
loop_
_entity_poly.entity_id
_entity_poly.type
_entity_poly.pdbx_seq_one_letter_code
_entity_poly.pdbx_strand_id
1 'polypeptide(L)'
;MKLLPTTVAILAVLAVLLESQVASAKKPSRKPSTSSRRSSKPPPSSKKAPVSRRPKYVEEDEEVEDETDDLLDLPADEEEFFVEEEDEDESTSPYDDEIAPPTKRKGPGPKSRKQPPPRSQARKRAPPRYEDEDDYYRPRPKSSRGPPSRRPHPSGGRTKQGSLVRYSKQQGGAATAFTKGLAAIRSSMPDPSSVKDAALSSISTARKATSSISANLYREVKGLTSSELEQVMLKATKPDDTPVKGKHVERLVGVTYQIGPKFDIYDAVLRKLWGKMVERDWRTTMKAVYIMHRFSADGAPEHAAALKARLRELRRTRDPKRKDKFFNTKQLLAGDTTPENVKFRAFLSRYSHYVLLRTQCYGGMFDEIAVLPKSDKKKAPKPITSTCLRVEQLESAAVLLKAGLACQLKDGEECENTALAVERVVADMIGLCSAVAVALNRALKDDDLKGADPAILKKWCAFYSKELLPQTKLMVKKTSPKLDAFGLFLPSRMGTTVAPDILEKGMNLDEETVNEEGETVEANEASKSAEEEETKSEQEAEAKPAVREEKSISSSVEEAVEEEEAIGDEYEYDDEDYYDDEEEE
;
A
#
# COMPACT_ATOMS: atom_id res chain seq x y z
N MET A 1 -36.80 -19.48 23.30
CA MET A 1 -35.75 -19.36 22.27
C MET A 1 -34.50 -20.06 22.78
N LYS A 2 -34.13 -21.21 22.19
CA LYS A 2 -32.93 -21.96 22.56
C LYS A 2 -31.82 -21.52 21.62
N LEU A 3 -30.83 -20.79 22.13
CA LEU A 3 -29.63 -20.46 21.37
C LEU A 3 -28.87 -21.74 21.05
N LEU A 4 -28.54 -21.93 19.77
CA LEU A 4 -27.81 -23.11 19.28
C LEU A 4 -26.42 -23.16 19.91
N PRO A 5 -25.91 -24.35 20.29
CA PRO A 5 -24.61 -24.50 20.96
C PRO A 5 -23.42 -23.95 20.16
N THR A 6 -23.58 -23.76 18.85
CA THR A 6 -22.62 -23.12 17.96
C THR A 6 -22.39 -21.64 18.28
N THR A 7 -23.43 -20.90 18.66
CA THR A 7 -23.28 -19.47 19.02
C THR A 7 -22.52 -19.25 20.32
N VAL A 8 -22.64 -20.17 21.27
CA VAL A 8 -21.88 -20.14 22.53
C VAL A 8 -20.41 -20.49 22.30
N ALA A 9 -20.12 -21.44 21.40
CA ALA A 9 -18.75 -21.79 21.03
C ALA A 9 -18.02 -20.64 20.31
N ILE A 10 -18.70 -19.91 19.42
CA ILE A 10 -18.13 -18.76 18.72
C ILE A 10 -17.83 -17.61 19.69
N LEU A 11 -18.73 -17.34 20.65
CA LEU A 11 -18.51 -16.32 21.68
C LEU A 11 -17.37 -16.70 22.65
N ALA A 12 -17.20 -17.99 22.97
CA ALA A 12 -16.10 -18.45 23.81
C ALA A 12 -14.74 -18.33 23.11
N VAL A 13 -14.66 -18.62 21.81
CA VAL A 13 -13.42 -18.45 21.03
C VAL A 13 -13.05 -16.97 20.86
N LEU A 14 -14.04 -16.09 20.66
CA LEU A 14 -13.83 -14.64 20.62
C LEU A 14 -13.35 -14.08 21.98
N ALA A 15 -13.85 -14.60 23.10
CA ALA A 15 -13.41 -14.19 24.43
C ALA A 15 -11.94 -14.58 24.71
N VAL A 16 -11.52 -15.79 24.31
CA VAL A 16 -10.13 -16.27 24.49
C VAL A 16 -9.14 -15.49 23.61
N LEU A 17 -9.54 -15.08 22.40
CA LEU A 17 -8.70 -14.26 21.53
C LEU A 17 -8.54 -12.82 22.01
N LEU A 18 -9.52 -12.29 22.75
CA LEU A 18 -9.44 -10.96 23.36
C LEU A 18 -8.55 -10.95 24.62
N GLU A 19 -8.52 -12.03 25.40
CA GLU A 19 -7.64 -12.13 26.58
C GLU A 19 -6.15 -12.31 26.21
N SER A 20 -5.83 -12.93 25.06
CA SER A 20 -4.42 -13.10 24.66
C SER A 20 -3.73 -11.79 24.22
N GLN A 21 -4.50 -10.72 23.95
CA GLN A 21 -3.96 -9.41 23.57
C GLN A 21 -3.59 -8.53 24.79
N VAL A 22 -4.06 -8.87 26.00
CA VAL A 22 -3.85 -8.04 27.21
C VAL A 22 -2.64 -8.50 28.06
N ALA A 23 -2.04 -9.66 27.76
CA ALA A 23 -1.01 -10.27 28.61
C ALA A 23 0.45 -9.85 28.33
N SER A 24 0.71 -8.83 27.49
CA SER A 24 2.06 -8.33 27.20
C SER A 24 2.23 -6.84 27.58
N ALA A 25 2.11 -6.53 28.87
CA ALA A 25 2.61 -5.29 29.44
C ALA A 25 3.30 -5.58 30.78
N LYS A 26 4.63 -5.73 30.73
CA LYS A 26 5.50 -5.94 31.90
C LYS A 26 5.75 -4.60 32.62
N LYS A 27 5.44 -4.58 33.91
CA LYS A 27 5.68 -3.51 34.89
C LYS A 27 7.16 -3.09 34.99
N PRO A 28 7.44 -1.84 35.41
CA PRO A 28 8.53 -1.57 36.35
C PRO A 28 8.00 -1.15 37.73
N SER A 29 8.76 -1.53 38.75
CA SER A 29 8.57 -1.20 40.17
C SER A 29 9.62 -0.17 40.59
N ARG A 30 9.23 0.92 41.28
CA ARG A 30 9.88 1.43 42.50
C ARG A 30 9.16 2.68 43.07
N LYS A 31 8.52 2.44 44.24
CA LYS A 31 8.38 3.20 45.50
C LYS A 31 8.06 4.72 45.57
N PRO A 32 7.46 5.17 46.71
CA PRO A 32 6.64 6.38 46.80
C PRO A 32 7.35 7.55 47.51
N SER A 33 6.89 8.77 47.21
CA SER A 33 7.11 9.94 48.05
C SER A 33 5.87 10.84 48.04
N THR A 34 5.80 11.66 49.07
CA THR A 34 4.62 12.15 49.77
C THR A 34 4.14 13.53 49.31
N SER A 35 2.86 13.77 49.60
CA SER A 35 2.22 15.07 49.88
C SER A 35 2.27 16.18 48.82
N SER A 36 1.10 16.55 48.30
CA SER A 36 0.50 17.85 48.62
C SER A 36 -0.93 17.95 48.09
N ARG A 37 -1.85 18.14 49.05
CA ARG A 37 -3.21 18.60 48.82
C ARG A 37 -3.17 19.96 48.13
N ARG A 38 -3.87 20.11 47.00
CA ARG A 38 -4.52 21.38 46.69
C ARG A 38 -5.83 21.14 45.95
N SER A 39 -6.89 21.40 46.69
CA SER A 39 -8.26 21.56 46.25
C SER A 39 -8.40 22.84 45.41
N SER A 40 -8.89 22.73 44.18
CA SER A 40 -9.45 23.86 43.44
C SER A 40 -10.83 23.49 42.92
N LYS A 41 -11.83 24.19 43.48
CA LYS A 41 -13.24 24.20 43.09
C LYS A 41 -13.42 24.59 41.62
N PRO A 42 -14.46 24.10 40.92
CA PRO A 42 -14.90 24.68 39.66
C PRO A 42 -15.84 25.88 39.92
N PRO A 43 -15.79 26.96 39.12
CA PRO A 43 -16.84 27.98 39.13
C PRO A 43 -17.98 27.61 38.16
N PRO A 44 -19.20 28.14 38.40
CA PRO A 44 -20.41 27.74 37.70
C PRO A 44 -20.70 28.58 36.44
N SER A 45 -21.59 28.00 35.64
CA SER A 45 -22.28 28.52 34.45
C SER A 45 -22.73 30.00 34.47
N SER A 46 -22.62 30.68 33.32
CA SER A 46 -23.60 31.70 32.93
C SER A 46 -23.74 31.87 31.41
N LYS A 47 -24.97 31.63 30.94
CA LYS A 47 -25.76 32.44 29.99
C LYS A 47 -25.26 32.67 28.54
N LYS A 48 -26.01 32.07 27.60
CA LYS A 48 -26.36 32.61 26.24
C LYS A 48 -26.89 34.06 26.39
N ALA A 49 -26.86 35.02 25.45
CA ALA A 49 -26.81 35.13 23.97
C ALA A 49 -26.31 36.58 23.63
N PRO A 50 -26.48 37.22 22.44
CA PRO A 50 -26.85 36.77 21.10
C PRO A 50 -25.94 37.28 19.95
N VAL A 51 -26.29 36.86 18.73
CA VAL A 51 -25.88 37.31 17.39
C VAL A 51 -25.83 38.84 17.22
N SER A 52 -24.77 39.39 16.61
CA SER A 52 -24.81 40.69 15.92
C SER A 52 -23.60 40.96 15.00
N ARG A 53 -23.90 41.07 13.69
CA ARG A 53 -23.42 42.05 12.68
C ARG A 53 -21.93 42.20 12.36
N ARG A 54 -21.57 41.62 11.21
CA ARG A 54 -20.85 42.20 10.04
C ARG A 54 -20.27 43.62 10.23
N PRO A 55 -18.93 43.80 10.16
CA PRO A 55 -18.33 45.10 9.89
C PRO A 55 -18.29 45.37 8.38
N LYS A 56 -18.35 46.68 8.11
CA LYS A 56 -18.50 47.39 6.86
C LYS A 56 -17.14 47.46 6.14
N TYR A 57 -17.21 47.41 4.81
CA TYR A 57 -16.16 47.82 3.88
C TYR A 57 -15.61 49.20 4.29
N VAL A 58 -14.29 49.32 4.38
CA VAL A 58 -13.57 50.59 4.38
C VAL A 58 -12.86 50.63 3.04
N GLU A 59 -13.35 51.49 2.15
CA GLU A 59 -12.61 51.98 0.99
C GLU A 59 -11.58 52.97 1.54
N GLU A 60 -10.31 52.62 1.42
CA GLU A 60 -9.20 53.57 1.49
C GLU A 60 -8.58 53.60 0.11
N ASP A 61 -8.84 54.71 -0.58
CA ASP A 61 -8.17 55.16 -1.78
C ASP A 61 -6.70 55.47 -1.41
N GLU A 62 -5.76 54.65 -1.88
CA GLU A 62 -4.36 55.07 -2.02
C GLU A 62 -4.01 55.06 -3.50
N GLU A 63 -4.02 56.27 -4.07
CA GLU A 63 -3.28 56.64 -5.27
C GLU A 63 -1.81 56.24 -5.10
N VAL A 64 -1.35 55.26 -5.87
CA VAL A 64 0.08 55.02 -6.07
C VAL A 64 0.39 55.35 -7.52
N GLU A 65 1.21 56.38 -7.64
CA GLU A 65 1.67 57.04 -8.84
C GLU A 65 2.38 56.08 -9.81
N ASP A 66 2.12 56.33 -11.09
CA ASP A 66 2.85 55.81 -12.24
C ASP A 66 4.34 56.17 -12.16
N GLU A 67 5.24 55.18 -12.20
CA GLU A 67 6.61 55.37 -12.68
C GLU A 67 7.07 54.13 -13.48
N THR A 68 6.91 54.27 -14.80
CA THR A 68 7.90 54.02 -15.87
C THR A 68 8.60 52.66 -16.01
N ASP A 69 8.37 52.06 -17.18
CA ASP A 69 9.38 51.60 -18.14
C ASP A 69 10.61 50.87 -17.59
N ASP A 70 10.59 49.54 -17.66
CA ASP A 70 11.75 48.75 -18.08
C ASP A 70 11.28 47.56 -18.93
N LEU A 71 11.15 47.87 -20.22
CA LEU A 71 10.94 46.97 -21.35
C LEU A 71 12.18 46.07 -21.50
N LEU A 72 12.19 44.92 -20.81
CA LEU A 72 13.19 43.88 -21.05
C LEU A 72 12.79 43.07 -22.29
N ASP A 73 13.46 43.42 -23.38
CA ASP A 73 13.59 42.71 -24.64
C ASP A 73 14.15 41.30 -24.39
N LEU A 74 13.25 40.30 -24.30
CA LEU A 74 13.64 38.89 -24.23
C LEU A 74 13.62 38.32 -25.65
N PRO A 75 14.73 37.76 -26.15
CA PRO A 75 14.77 37.17 -27.48
C PRO A 75 13.84 35.95 -27.53
N ALA A 76 12.95 35.98 -28.52
CA ALA A 76 12.10 34.89 -28.93
C ALA A 76 12.95 33.82 -29.64
N ASP A 77 13.51 32.90 -28.87
CA ASP A 77 14.03 31.64 -29.40
C ASP A 77 12.88 30.62 -29.36
N GLU A 78 12.02 30.71 -30.37
CA GLU A 78 11.08 29.65 -30.75
C GLU A 78 11.87 28.51 -31.42
N GLU A 79 12.43 27.59 -30.63
CA GLU A 79 12.84 26.29 -31.17
C GLU A 79 11.59 25.44 -31.40
N GLU A 80 11.09 25.51 -32.63
CA GLU A 80 10.17 24.54 -33.22
C GLU A 80 10.77 23.13 -33.11
N PHE A 81 10.21 22.33 -32.20
CA PHE A 81 10.50 20.90 -32.11
C PHE A 81 9.77 20.17 -33.26
N PHE A 82 10.39 20.17 -34.45
CA PHE A 82 10.00 19.31 -35.57
C PHE A 82 10.23 17.85 -35.17
N VAL A 83 9.15 17.10 -35.03
CA VAL A 83 9.20 15.63 -35.04
C VAL A 83 9.11 15.22 -36.51
N GLU A 84 10.24 14.87 -37.12
CA GLU A 84 10.25 14.16 -38.40
C GLU A 84 9.59 12.79 -38.18
N GLU A 85 8.35 12.65 -38.65
CA GLU A 85 7.74 11.36 -38.95
C GLU A 85 8.43 10.80 -40.20
N GLU A 86 9.35 9.85 -40.02
CA GLU A 86 9.83 8.99 -41.11
C GLU A 86 8.71 8.00 -41.46
N ASP A 87 7.98 8.32 -42.53
CA ASP A 87 7.12 7.39 -43.27
C ASP A 87 8.01 6.39 -44.04
N GLU A 88 8.06 5.13 -43.58
CA GLU A 88 8.63 4.03 -44.35
C GLU A 88 7.62 3.55 -45.41
N ASP A 89 7.84 3.98 -46.63
CA ASP A 89 7.11 3.61 -47.84
C ASP A 89 7.28 2.13 -48.23
N GLU A 90 6.15 1.43 -48.22
CA GLU A 90 5.61 0.60 -49.31
C GLU A 90 6.53 0.27 -50.51
N SER A 91 7.27 -0.85 -50.43
CA SER A 91 7.87 -1.48 -51.62
C SER A 91 6.91 -2.53 -52.21
N THR A 92 5.98 -2.09 -53.04
CA THR A 92 5.31 -2.93 -54.03
C THR A 92 6.24 -3.11 -55.23
N SER A 93 6.51 -4.34 -55.66
CA SER A 93 7.00 -4.59 -57.01
C SER A 93 6.46 -5.92 -57.58
N PRO A 94 6.03 -5.94 -58.86
CA PRO A 94 5.16 -6.96 -59.43
C PRO A 94 5.93 -7.94 -60.34
N TYR A 95 5.51 -9.21 -60.40
CA TYR A 95 5.74 -10.05 -61.57
C TYR A 95 4.60 -11.07 -61.76
N ASP A 96 3.86 -10.87 -62.84
CA ASP A 96 3.08 -11.86 -63.58
C ASP A 96 4.02 -12.88 -64.26
N ASP A 97 3.65 -14.16 -64.25
CA ASP A 97 3.31 -14.91 -65.48
C ASP A 97 3.32 -16.45 -65.31
N GLU A 98 2.39 -17.02 -66.06
CA GLU A 98 1.92 -18.40 -66.21
C GLU A 98 2.98 -19.50 -66.47
N ILE A 99 2.66 -20.75 -66.10
CA ILE A 99 2.50 -21.94 -66.97
C ILE A 99 2.58 -23.24 -66.12
N ALA A 100 1.59 -24.11 -66.32
CA ALA A 100 1.29 -25.38 -65.60
C ALA A 100 2.11 -26.61 -66.12
N PRO A 101 1.75 -27.92 -65.94
CA PRO A 101 0.86 -28.65 -65.00
C PRO A 101 1.55 -29.96 -64.44
N PRO A 102 0.90 -31.16 -64.28
CA PRO A 102 0.51 -31.75 -63.01
C PRO A 102 1.13 -33.14 -62.70
N THR A 103 1.13 -33.62 -61.44
CA THR A 103 1.24 -35.08 -61.18
C THR A 103 0.35 -35.61 -60.06
N LYS A 104 -0.28 -36.74 -60.40
CA LYS A 104 -1.17 -37.61 -59.65
C LYS A 104 -0.40 -38.46 -58.62
N ARG A 105 -1.06 -38.83 -57.50
CA ARG A 105 -1.03 -40.17 -56.86
C ARG A 105 -2.12 -40.21 -55.77
N LYS A 106 -3.23 -40.95 -55.94
CA LYS A 106 -3.48 -42.35 -55.50
C LYS A 106 -3.09 -42.58 -54.03
N GLY A 107 -4.01 -42.70 -53.07
CA GLY A 107 -4.79 -43.92 -52.80
C GLY A 107 -5.01 -44.13 -51.27
N PRO A 108 -5.72 -45.18 -50.80
CA PRO A 108 -6.85 -45.05 -49.87
C PRO A 108 -6.79 -45.84 -48.51
N GLY A 109 -7.49 -45.31 -47.48
CA GLY A 109 -8.18 -45.98 -46.34
C GLY A 109 -7.37 -46.82 -45.32
N PRO A 110 -7.97 -47.43 -44.27
CA PRO A 110 -9.31 -47.25 -43.66
C PRO A 110 -9.39 -47.30 -42.08
N LYS A 111 -10.55 -46.85 -41.54
CA LYS A 111 -11.31 -47.33 -40.35
C LYS A 111 -10.61 -47.54 -38.98
N SER A 112 -11.08 -46.81 -37.96
CA SER A 112 -11.51 -47.45 -36.70
C SER A 112 -12.63 -46.67 -36.00
N ARG A 113 -13.54 -47.43 -35.41
CA ARG A 113 -14.89 -47.10 -34.96
C ARG A 113 -14.89 -47.28 -33.45
N LYS A 114 -15.21 -46.26 -32.66
CA LYS A 114 -15.52 -46.42 -31.23
C LYS A 114 -16.85 -45.75 -30.89
N GLN A 115 -17.69 -46.55 -30.24
CA GLN A 115 -19.05 -46.27 -29.83
C GLN A 115 -19.09 -45.35 -28.60
N PRO A 116 -20.15 -44.53 -28.43
CA PRO A 116 -20.46 -43.91 -27.14
C PRO A 116 -21.30 -44.85 -26.23
N PRO A 117 -21.13 -44.79 -24.90
CA PRO A 117 -21.88 -45.61 -23.93
C PRO A 117 -23.30 -45.09 -23.65
N PRO A 118 -24.16 -45.90 -23.00
CA PRO A 118 -25.61 -45.75 -23.06
C PRO A 118 -26.22 -44.75 -22.07
N ARG A 119 -27.23 -44.06 -22.62
CA ARG A 119 -28.23 -43.17 -22.03
C ARG A 119 -29.04 -43.89 -20.93
N SER A 120 -28.91 -43.45 -19.68
CA SER A 120 -29.78 -43.89 -18.57
C SER A 120 -30.88 -42.87 -18.28
N GLN A 121 -32.00 -43.39 -17.80
CA GLN A 121 -33.34 -42.84 -17.92
C GLN A 121 -33.72 -41.90 -16.76
N ALA A 122 -34.38 -40.80 -17.13
CA ALA A 122 -35.62 -40.26 -16.57
C ALA A 122 -35.84 -40.34 -15.04
N ARG A 123 -35.71 -39.20 -14.36
CA ARG A 123 -36.58 -38.86 -13.22
C ARG A 123 -37.12 -37.43 -13.34
N LYS A 124 -38.41 -37.37 -13.65
CA LYS A 124 -39.27 -36.19 -13.59
C LYS A 124 -39.26 -35.58 -12.20
N ARG A 125 -38.91 -34.30 -12.08
CA ARG A 125 -39.29 -33.44 -10.95
C ARG A 125 -39.79 -32.11 -11.48
N ALA A 126 -40.95 -31.72 -10.98
CA ALA A 126 -41.77 -30.60 -11.42
C ALA A 126 -41.10 -29.22 -11.20
N PRO A 127 -41.45 -28.20 -11.99
CA PRO A 127 -40.95 -26.84 -11.80
C PRO A 127 -41.60 -26.16 -10.58
N PRO A 128 -40.86 -25.34 -9.82
CA PRO A 128 -41.43 -24.49 -8.80
C PRO A 128 -42.20 -23.32 -9.45
N ARG A 129 -43.38 -23.10 -8.88
CA ARG A 129 -44.36 -22.07 -9.19
C ARG A 129 -43.79 -20.68 -8.88
N TYR A 130 -43.84 -19.77 -9.84
CA TYR A 130 -43.69 -18.34 -9.61
C TYR A 130 -44.83 -17.88 -8.69
N GLU A 131 -44.48 -17.26 -7.56
CA GLU A 131 -45.42 -16.43 -6.78
C GLU A 131 -45.02 -14.97 -7.01
N ASP A 132 -45.92 -14.27 -7.71
CA ASP A 132 -46.07 -12.82 -7.70
C ASP A 132 -46.09 -12.30 -6.26
N GLU A 133 -45.20 -11.37 -5.91
CA GLU A 133 -45.41 -10.43 -4.81
C GLU A 133 -45.16 -9.01 -5.32
N ASP A 134 -46.15 -8.51 -6.06
CA ASP A 134 -46.54 -7.13 -5.89
C ASP A 134 -47.58 -7.05 -4.77
N ASP A 135 -47.46 -5.98 -4.00
CA ASP A 135 -48.56 -5.19 -3.42
C ASP A 135 -48.74 -5.17 -1.87
N TYR A 136 -48.92 -3.93 -1.40
CA TYR A 136 -49.41 -3.44 -0.09
C TYR A 136 -48.49 -3.20 1.11
N TYR A 137 -48.11 -1.91 1.22
CA TYR A 137 -48.30 -1.06 2.40
C TYR A 137 -49.14 -1.69 3.55
N ARG A 138 -48.55 -1.86 4.74
CA ARG A 138 -49.30 -1.65 5.99
C ARG A 138 -48.45 -1.18 7.17
N PRO A 139 -49.01 -0.30 8.04
CA PRO A 139 -48.27 0.49 9.01
C PRO A 139 -48.13 -0.17 10.38
N ARG A 140 -47.08 0.25 11.06
CA ARG A 140 -46.73 0.01 12.48
C ARG A 140 -47.87 0.41 13.44
N PRO A 141 -48.30 -0.45 14.38
CA PRO A 141 -49.04 0.01 15.55
C PRO A 141 -48.14 0.11 16.80
N LYS A 142 -48.29 1.25 17.47
CA LYS A 142 -47.85 1.52 18.85
C LYS A 142 -48.85 0.93 19.85
N SER A 143 -48.37 0.43 20.99
CA SER A 143 -49.12 0.29 22.27
C SER A 143 -48.08 -0.11 23.34
N SER A 144 -47.73 0.61 24.41
CA SER A 144 -48.42 1.39 25.45
C SER A 144 -49.05 0.56 26.58
N ARG A 145 -48.66 0.90 27.83
CA ARG A 145 -49.29 0.57 29.15
C ARG A 145 -49.10 -0.87 29.62
N GLY A 146 -48.77 -1.20 30.86
CA GLY A 146 -48.66 -0.51 32.15
C GLY A 146 -48.59 -1.57 33.29
N PRO A 147 -48.29 -1.20 34.55
CA PRO A 147 -47.81 -2.07 35.66
C PRO A 147 -48.96 -2.38 36.67
N PRO A 148 -48.78 -2.62 38.01
CA PRO A 148 -47.71 -3.21 38.87
C PRO A 148 -48.25 -4.32 39.82
N SER A 149 -47.43 -5.17 40.49
CA SER A 149 -47.81 -5.75 41.82
C SER A 149 -46.74 -6.55 42.59
N ARG A 150 -46.46 -6.07 43.82
CA ARG A 150 -46.37 -6.75 45.15
C ARG A 150 -45.51 -8.02 45.41
N ARG A 151 -44.56 -7.84 46.35
CA ARG A 151 -43.97 -8.78 47.34
C ARG A 151 -45.05 -9.57 48.14
N PRO A 152 -44.80 -10.74 48.80
CA PRO A 152 -43.76 -10.96 49.85
C PRO A 152 -43.15 -12.39 50.01
N HIS A 153 -42.13 -12.52 50.88
CA HIS A 153 -41.61 -13.76 51.54
C HIS A 153 -42.69 -14.40 52.47
N PRO A 154 -42.53 -15.54 53.21
CA PRO A 154 -41.36 -16.40 53.56
C PRO A 154 -41.64 -17.95 53.65
N SER A 155 -40.70 -18.72 54.25
CA SER A 155 -40.87 -20.08 54.86
C SER A 155 -40.92 -21.30 53.89
N GLY A 156 -40.31 -22.46 54.11
CA GLY A 156 -39.57 -23.06 55.23
C GLY A 156 -39.49 -24.61 55.09
N GLY A 157 -38.46 -25.25 55.68
CA GLY A 157 -38.34 -26.71 55.94
C GLY A 157 -37.94 -27.61 54.75
N ARG A 158 -37.25 -28.75 54.88
CA ARG A 158 -36.95 -29.62 56.03
C ARG A 158 -35.91 -30.70 55.63
N THR A 159 -34.91 -30.93 56.50
CA THR A 159 -34.32 -32.23 56.95
C THR A 159 -34.06 -33.41 55.99
N LYS A 160 -32.80 -33.89 55.96
CA LYS A 160 -32.35 -35.30 56.17
C LYS A 160 -30.81 -35.28 56.35
N GLN A 161 -30.27 -35.49 57.57
CA GLN A 161 -29.76 -36.78 58.07
C GLN A 161 -29.02 -37.57 56.97
N GLY A 162 -27.71 -37.77 57.01
CA GLY A 162 -26.92 -38.33 58.10
C GLY A 162 -26.42 -39.71 57.65
N SER A 163 -25.16 -39.82 57.22
CA SER A 163 -24.49 -41.11 57.04
C SER A 163 -22.99 -40.93 57.23
N LEU A 164 -22.59 -41.06 58.49
CA LEU A 164 -21.22 -41.32 58.91
C LEU A 164 -20.89 -42.77 58.53
N VAL A 165 -19.92 -42.96 57.64
CA VAL A 165 -19.38 -44.28 57.33
C VAL A 165 -18.58 -44.77 58.54
N ARG A 166 -19.04 -45.88 59.12
CA ARG A 166 -18.42 -46.61 60.22
C ARG A 166 -17.06 -47.17 59.80
N TYR A 167 -16.02 -46.86 60.56
CA TYR A 167 -14.80 -47.67 60.59
C TYR A 167 -15.03 -48.90 61.47
N SER A 168 -15.39 -50.02 60.86
CA SER A 168 -15.28 -51.33 61.52
C SER A 168 -13.85 -51.84 61.38
N LYS A 169 -13.14 -51.85 62.51
CA LYS A 169 -11.96 -52.68 62.76
C LYS A 169 -12.34 -54.13 62.46
N GLN A 170 -11.79 -54.71 61.40
CA GLN A 170 -11.71 -56.15 61.26
C GLN A 170 -10.32 -56.53 60.77
N GLN A 171 -9.57 -57.15 61.67
CA GLN A 171 -8.28 -57.77 61.44
C GLN A 171 -8.38 -58.85 60.36
N GLY A 172 -7.32 -58.95 59.55
CA GLY A 172 -6.96 -60.17 58.82
C GLY A 172 -7.14 -60.08 57.30
N GLY A 173 -6.04 -59.84 56.57
CA GLY A 173 -5.91 -60.26 55.16
C GLY A 173 -5.73 -59.19 54.07
N ALA A 174 -5.41 -57.94 54.39
CA ALA A 174 -5.40 -56.83 53.41
C ALA A 174 -4.11 -56.64 52.57
N ALA A 175 -3.17 -57.59 52.55
CA ALA A 175 -1.91 -57.43 51.82
C ALA A 175 -1.94 -57.96 50.37
N THR A 176 -2.88 -58.86 50.02
CA THR A 176 -2.92 -59.54 48.70
C THR A 176 -3.98 -59.00 47.74
N ALA A 177 -4.98 -58.24 48.20
CA ALA A 177 -5.99 -57.64 47.34
C ALA A 177 -5.56 -56.27 46.75
N PHE A 178 -4.76 -55.50 47.48
CA PHE A 178 -4.26 -54.20 47.01
C PHE A 178 -3.17 -54.35 45.93
N THR A 179 -2.37 -55.41 46.01
CA THR A 179 -1.31 -55.72 45.04
C THR A 179 -1.86 -56.30 43.73
N LYS A 180 -2.95 -57.08 43.77
CA LYS A 180 -3.65 -57.54 42.54
C LYS A 180 -4.39 -56.40 41.82
N GLY A 181 -4.96 -55.44 42.56
CA GLY A 181 -5.58 -54.24 41.98
C GLY A 181 -4.58 -53.34 41.24
N LEU A 182 -3.37 -53.17 41.79
CA LEU A 182 -2.31 -52.39 41.15
C LEU A 182 -1.71 -53.08 39.91
N ALA A 183 -1.67 -54.42 39.88
CA ALA A 183 -1.24 -55.17 38.70
C ALA A 183 -2.23 -55.04 37.53
N ALA A 184 -3.55 -55.05 37.79
CA ALA A 184 -4.58 -54.84 36.78
C ALA A 184 -4.56 -53.43 36.18
N ILE A 185 -4.26 -52.41 37.00
CA ILE A 185 -4.07 -51.02 36.53
C ILE A 185 -2.78 -50.90 35.69
N ARG A 186 -1.72 -51.65 36.04
CA ARG A 186 -0.47 -51.66 35.26
C ARG A 186 -0.63 -52.35 33.90
N SER A 187 -1.48 -53.38 33.79
CA SER A 187 -1.78 -54.05 32.52
C SER A 187 -2.83 -53.33 31.66
N SER A 188 -3.55 -52.35 32.22
CA SER A 188 -4.53 -51.53 31.48
C SER A 188 -4.01 -50.14 31.12
N MET A 189 -2.78 -49.81 31.49
CA MET A 189 -2.15 -48.57 31.03
C MET A 189 -1.66 -48.78 29.59
N PRO A 190 -2.19 -48.03 28.61
CA PRO A 190 -1.72 -48.11 27.24
C PRO A 190 -0.22 -47.80 27.19
N ASP A 191 0.50 -48.52 26.33
CA ASP A 191 1.94 -48.38 26.18
C ASP A 191 2.27 -46.88 25.96
N PRO A 192 3.17 -46.26 26.74
CA PRO A 192 3.48 -44.83 26.65
C PRO A 192 3.90 -44.37 25.24
N SER A 193 4.38 -45.28 24.39
CA SER A 193 4.61 -45.04 22.96
C SER A 193 3.29 -44.74 22.22
N SER A 194 2.29 -45.63 22.37
CA SER A 194 0.96 -45.50 21.77
C SER A 194 0.19 -44.26 22.24
N VAL A 195 0.37 -43.83 23.49
CA VAL A 195 -0.26 -42.61 24.03
C VAL A 195 0.36 -41.35 23.41
N LYS A 196 1.68 -41.34 23.18
CA LYS A 196 2.35 -40.23 22.49
C LYS A 196 1.92 -40.15 21.04
N ASP A 197 1.83 -41.28 20.33
CA ASP A 197 1.41 -41.30 18.93
C ASP A 197 -0.08 -40.93 18.78
N ALA A 198 -0.94 -41.37 19.70
CA ALA A 198 -2.34 -40.95 19.77
C ALA A 198 -2.49 -39.45 20.07
N ALA A 199 -1.66 -38.89 20.96
CA ALA A 199 -1.67 -37.46 21.26
C ALA A 199 -1.15 -36.62 20.07
N LEU A 200 -0.06 -37.05 19.42
CA LEU A 200 0.51 -36.36 18.26
C LEU A 200 -0.43 -36.44 17.04
N SER A 201 -1.07 -37.58 16.80
CA SER A 201 -2.07 -37.72 15.75
C SER A 201 -3.34 -36.91 16.05
N SER A 202 -3.77 -36.83 17.31
CA SER A 202 -4.91 -35.97 17.72
C SER A 202 -4.59 -34.50 17.54
N ILE A 203 -3.36 -34.05 17.87
CA ILE A 203 -2.92 -32.67 17.63
C ILE A 203 -2.80 -32.38 16.12
N SER A 204 -2.30 -33.34 15.33
CA SER A 204 -2.22 -33.20 13.86
C SER A 204 -3.61 -33.14 13.22
N THR A 205 -4.54 -33.96 13.68
CA THR A 205 -5.93 -33.99 13.18
C THR A 205 -6.69 -32.74 13.62
N ALA A 206 -6.51 -32.28 14.86
CA ALA A 206 -7.03 -31.01 15.33
C ALA A 206 -6.45 -29.83 14.53
N ARG A 207 -5.14 -29.84 14.22
CA ARG A 207 -4.50 -28.83 13.35
C ARG A 207 -5.10 -28.83 11.94
N LYS A 208 -5.27 -30.00 11.32
CA LYS A 208 -5.90 -30.14 9.99
C LYS A 208 -7.36 -29.71 9.99
N ALA A 209 -8.13 -30.05 11.03
CA ALA A 209 -9.52 -29.61 11.17
C ALA A 209 -9.62 -28.09 11.42
N THR A 210 -8.73 -27.52 12.24
CA THR A 210 -8.66 -26.06 12.39
C THR A 210 -8.19 -25.35 11.13
N SER A 211 -7.30 -25.96 10.33
CA SER A 211 -6.84 -25.35 9.09
C SER A 211 -7.95 -25.34 8.02
N SER A 212 -8.72 -26.43 7.90
CA SER A 212 -9.84 -26.48 6.95
C SER A 212 -11.00 -25.55 7.37
N ILE A 213 -11.33 -25.48 8.66
CA ILE A 213 -12.31 -24.51 9.18
C ILE A 213 -11.81 -23.08 8.96
N SER A 214 -10.53 -22.80 9.20
CA SER A 214 -9.95 -21.47 8.94
C SER A 214 -9.92 -21.12 7.46
N ALA A 215 -9.74 -22.10 6.56
CA ALA A 215 -9.74 -21.87 5.11
C ALA A 215 -11.16 -21.60 4.57
N ASN A 216 -12.18 -22.31 5.06
CA ASN A 216 -13.57 -22.05 4.68
C ASN A 216 -14.07 -20.74 5.27
N LEU A 217 -13.78 -20.47 6.55
CA LEU A 217 -14.06 -19.17 7.16
C LEU A 217 -13.33 -18.04 6.42
N TYR A 218 -12.10 -18.27 5.96
CA TYR A 218 -11.37 -17.32 5.15
C TYR A 218 -12.03 -17.08 3.80
N ARG A 219 -12.52 -18.12 3.11
CA ARG A 219 -13.26 -17.97 1.85
C ARG A 219 -14.57 -17.22 2.05
N GLU A 220 -15.30 -17.50 3.12
CA GLU A 220 -16.55 -16.80 3.46
C GLU A 220 -16.30 -15.35 3.86
N VAL A 221 -15.30 -15.10 4.73
CA VAL A 221 -14.89 -13.75 5.09
C VAL A 221 -14.38 -13.00 3.86
N LYS A 222 -13.60 -13.64 2.97
CA LYS A 222 -13.15 -13.06 1.69
C LYS A 222 -14.33 -12.76 0.77
N GLY A 223 -15.33 -13.65 0.67
CA GLY A 223 -16.53 -13.44 -0.14
C GLY A 223 -17.38 -12.28 0.37
N LEU A 224 -17.66 -12.26 1.67
CA LEU A 224 -18.43 -11.20 2.33
C LEU A 224 -17.71 -9.85 2.25
N THR A 225 -16.43 -9.82 2.62
CA THR A 225 -15.61 -8.59 2.55
C THR A 225 -15.41 -8.12 1.12
N SER A 226 -15.24 -9.02 0.14
CA SER A 226 -15.12 -8.66 -1.28
C SER A 226 -16.41 -8.02 -1.81
N SER A 227 -17.58 -8.55 -1.45
CA SER A 227 -18.87 -7.99 -1.89
C SER A 227 -19.14 -6.61 -1.27
N GLU A 228 -18.85 -6.42 0.03
CA GLU A 228 -18.99 -5.12 0.69
C GLU A 228 -18.00 -4.10 0.11
N LEU A 229 -16.74 -4.50 -0.07
CA LEU A 229 -15.68 -3.65 -0.60
C LEU A 229 -16.01 -3.21 -2.02
N GLU A 230 -16.53 -4.11 -2.84
CA GLU A 230 -17.00 -3.80 -4.20
C GLU A 230 -18.15 -2.79 -4.17
N GLN A 231 -19.17 -2.97 -3.32
CA GLN A 231 -20.25 -2.00 -3.21
C GLN A 231 -19.75 -0.61 -2.78
N VAL A 232 -18.79 -0.55 -1.86
CA VAL A 232 -18.17 0.72 -1.45
C VAL A 232 -17.37 1.32 -2.60
N MET A 233 -16.63 0.50 -3.35
CA MET A 233 -15.86 0.93 -4.52
C MET A 233 -16.78 1.49 -5.61
N LEU A 234 -17.88 0.80 -5.94
CA LEU A 234 -18.90 1.28 -6.88
C LEU A 234 -19.50 2.63 -6.46
N LYS A 235 -19.73 2.82 -5.15
CA LYS A 235 -20.20 4.11 -4.61
C LYS A 235 -19.12 5.20 -4.65
N ALA A 236 -17.86 4.83 -4.51
CA ALA A 236 -16.71 5.72 -4.52
C ALA A 236 -16.32 6.17 -5.94
N THR A 237 -16.54 5.31 -6.94
CA THR A 237 -16.18 5.54 -8.36
C THR A 237 -17.41 5.78 -9.23
N LYS A 238 -18.44 6.45 -8.71
CA LYS A 238 -19.57 6.87 -9.54
C LYS A 238 -19.10 7.87 -10.61
N PRO A 239 -19.62 7.81 -11.85
CA PRO A 239 -19.27 8.73 -12.94
C PRO A 239 -19.95 10.09 -12.77
N ASP A 240 -19.79 10.71 -11.61
CA ASP A 240 -20.27 12.05 -11.29
C ASP A 240 -19.10 12.99 -11.02
N ASP A 241 -19.33 14.30 -11.08
CA ASP A 241 -18.27 15.28 -10.79
C ASP A 241 -17.91 15.34 -9.30
N THR A 242 -18.69 14.70 -8.42
CA THR A 242 -18.46 14.76 -6.98
C THR A 242 -17.22 13.97 -6.56
N PRO A 243 -16.35 14.53 -5.71
CA PRO A 243 -15.13 13.86 -5.29
C PRO A 243 -15.43 12.59 -4.50
N VAL A 244 -14.43 11.69 -4.45
CA VAL A 244 -14.52 10.49 -3.64
C VAL A 244 -14.72 10.86 -2.17
N LYS A 245 -15.86 10.46 -1.61
CA LYS A 245 -16.19 10.78 -0.20
C LYS A 245 -15.21 10.07 0.74
N GLY A 246 -14.65 10.81 1.70
CA GLY A 246 -13.70 10.30 2.69
C GLY A 246 -14.16 9.02 3.39
N LYS A 247 -15.43 8.94 3.80
CA LYS A 247 -16.01 7.73 4.43
C LYS A 247 -15.88 6.45 3.59
N HIS A 248 -15.89 6.56 2.26
CA HIS A 248 -15.74 5.41 1.38
C HIS A 248 -14.27 5.00 1.31
N VAL A 249 -13.36 5.96 1.18
CA VAL A 249 -11.91 5.73 1.21
C VAL A 249 -11.49 5.11 2.54
N GLU A 250 -11.92 5.67 3.67
CA GLU A 250 -11.65 5.15 5.02
C GLU A 250 -12.14 3.71 5.17
N ARG A 251 -13.32 3.38 4.65
CA ARG A 251 -13.85 2.01 4.70
C ARG A 251 -13.02 1.07 3.83
N LEU A 252 -12.61 1.49 2.61
CA LEU A 252 -11.79 0.68 1.70
C LEU A 252 -10.39 0.43 2.28
N VAL A 253 -9.70 1.49 2.69
CA VAL A 253 -8.35 1.43 3.24
C VAL A 253 -8.36 0.78 4.63
N GLY A 254 -9.38 1.03 5.45
CA GLY A 254 -9.52 0.49 6.80
C GLY A 254 -9.53 -1.04 6.87
N VAL A 255 -9.92 -1.72 5.79
CA VAL A 255 -9.83 -3.18 5.68
C VAL A 255 -8.39 -3.69 5.81
N THR A 256 -7.40 -2.92 5.34
CA THR A 256 -5.97 -3.27 5.47
C THR A 256 -5.51 -3.35 6.92
N TYR A 257 -6.14 -2.60 7.84
CA TYR A 257 -5.84 -2.64 9.28
C TYR A 257 -6.60 -3.73 10.02
N GLN A 258 -7.70 -4.24 9.45
CA GLN A 258 -8.55 -5.27 10.07
C GLN A 258 -8.08 -6.67 9.72
N ILE A 259 -7.55 -6.84 8.50
CA ILE A 259 -7.08 -8.13 7.98
C ILE A 259 -5.58 -8.23 8.23
N GLY A 260 -5.11 -9.37 8.71
CA GLY A 260 -3.67 -9.58 8.91
C GLY A 260 -2.91 -9.65 7.58
N PRO A 261 -1.62 -9.25 7.53
CA PRO A 261 -0.80 -9.22 6.32
C PRO A 261 -0.53 -10.59 5.68
N LYS A 262 -0.90 -11.68 6.37
CA LYS A 262 -0.80 -13.06 5.85
C LYS A 262 -1.82 -13.34 4.74
N PHE A 263 -2.84 -12.50 4.63
CA PHE A 263 -3.93 -12.69 3.69
C PHE A 263 -3.80 -11.68 2.55
N ASP A 264 -3.68 -12.19 1.33
CA ASP A 264 -3.64 -11.33 0.15
C ASP A 264 -5.05 -10.89 -0.22
N ILE A 265 -5.35 -9.64 0.12
CA ILE A 265 -6.58 -8.95 -0.27
C ILE A 265 -6.43 -8.23 -1.62
N TYR A 266 -5.20 -7.93 -2.04
CA TYR A 266 -4.93 -7.02 -3.13
C TYR A 266 -5.22 -7.61 -4.49
N ASP A 267 -5.19 -8.93 -4.65
CA ASP A 267 -5.58 -9.55 -5.92
C ASP A 267 -6.99 -9.12 -6.36
N ALA A 268 -7.97 -9.27 -5.46
CA ALA A 268 -9.35 -8.88 -5.75
C ALA A 268 -9.50 -7.35 -5.86
N VAL A 269 -8.87 -6.59 -4.96
CA VAL A 269 -8.96 -5.13 -4.96
C VAL A 269 -8.39 -4.53 -6.24
N LEU A 270 -7.17 -4.93 -6.62
CA LEU A 270 -6.47 -4.37 -7.79
C LEU A 270 -7.16 -4.75 -9.09
N ARG A 271 -7.70 -5.97 -9.22
CA ARG A 271 -8.49 -6.35 -10.41
C ARG A 271 -9.79 -5.55 -10.52
N LYS A 272 -10.48 -5.29 -9.41
CA LYS A 272 -11.69 -4.44 -9.40
C LYS A 272 -11.37 -2.98 -9.70
N LEU A 273 -10.31 -2.43 -9.10
CA LEU A 273 -9.83 -1.08 -9.41
C LEU A 273 -9.40 -0.96 -10.87
N TRP A 274 -8.69 -1.95 -11.41
CA TRP A 274 -8.34 -1.98 -12.83
C TRP A 274 -9.59 -1.95 -13.71
N GLY A 275 -10.60 -2.76 -13.38
CA GLY A 275 -11.89 -2.74 -14.05
C GLY A 275 -12.51 -1.33 -14.12
N LYS A 276 -12.34 -0.52 -13.07
CA LYS A 276 -12.77 0.89 -13.01
C LYS A 276 -11.84 1.86 -13.73
N MET A 277 -10.53 1.60 -13.76
CA MET A 277 -9.53 2.46 -14.41
C MET A 277 -9.56 2.44 -15.94
N VAL A 278 -10.25 1.46 -16.52
CA VAL A 278 -10.39 1.30 -17.97
C VAL A 278 -11.84 1.50 -18.43
N GLU A 279 -12.68 2.06 -17.56
CA GLU A 279 -13.97 2.58 -18.01
C GLU A 279 -13.75 3.82 -18.90
N ARG A 280 -14.73 4.09 -19.77
CA ARG A 280 -14.62 5.19 -20.75
C ARG A 280 -14.69 6.56 -20.10
N ASP A 281 -15.45 6.68 -19.01
CA ASP A 281 -15.61 7.94 -18.27
C ASP A 281 -14.36 8.24 -17.44
N TRP A 282 -13.77 9.41 -17.70
CA TRP A 282 -12.52 9.83 -17.06
C TRP A 282 -12.69 10.04 -15.55
N ARG A 283 -13.91 10.37 -15.07
CA ARG A 283 -14.17 10.63 -13.64
C ARG A 283 -14.09 9.33 -12.86
N THR A 284 -14.71 8.25 -13.37
CA THR A 284 -14.55 6.92 -12.79
C THR A 284 -13.08 6.53 -12.73
N THR A 285 -12.34 6.69 -13.83
CA THR A 285 -10.92 6.34 -13.91
C THR A 285 -10.09 7.16 -12.93
N MET A 286 -10.30 8.48 -12.86
CA MET A 286 -9.63 9.39 -11.93
C MET A 286 -9.86 8.98 -10.47
N LYS A 287 -11.11 8.69 -10.10
CA LYS A 287 -11.48 8.24 -8.75
C LYS A 287 -10.88 6.88 -8.41
N ALA A 288 -10.82 5.96 -9.37
CA ALA A 288 -10.18 4.65 -9.18
C ALA A 288 -8.67 4.77 -8.96
N VAL A 289 -7.99 5.61 -9.76
CA VAL A 289 -6.56 5.93 -9.57
C VAL A 289 -6.33 6.60 -8.23
N TYR A 290 -7.19 7.53 -7.82
CA TYR A 290 -7.14 8.14 -6.50
C TYR A 290 -7.29 7.11 -5.37
N ILE A 291 -8.22 6.16 -5.47
CA ILE A 291 -8.36 5.10 -4.45
C ILE A 291 -7.10 4.23 -4.39
N MET A 292 -6.47 3.89 -5.53
CA MET A 292 -5.18 3.17 -5.54
C MET A 292 -4.08 3.96 -4.82
N HIS A 293 -4.02 5.28 -5.05
CA HIS A 293 -3.11 6.18 -4.36
C HIS A 293 -3.33 6.15 -2.83
N ARG A 294 -4.59 6.12 -2.40
CA ARG A 294 -4.95 6.01 -0.97
C ARG A 294 -4.57 4.67 -0.37
N PHE A 295 -4.70 3.56 -1.11
CA PHE A 295 -4.21 2.26 -0.64
C PHE A 295 -2.71 2.24 -0.41
N SER A 296 -1.92 2.84 -1.31
CA SER A 296 -0.47 2.87 -1.13
C SER A 296 -0.01 3.86 -0.07
N ALA A 297 -0.78 4.93 0.20
CA ALA A 297 -0.38 5.97 1.15
C ALA A 297 -0.92 5.78 2.57
N ASP A 298 -2.16 5.35 2.71
CA ASP A 298 -2.86 5.25 4.00
C ASP A 298 -3.09 3.80 4.42
N GLY A 299 -2.81 2.83 3.55
CA GLY A 299 -2.88 1.41 3.88
C GLY A 299 -1.95 1.04 5.04
N ALA A 300 -2.31 -0.01 5.76
CA ALA A 300 -1.50 -0.54 6.85
C ALA A 300 -0.06 -0.83 6.36
N PRO A 301 0.99 -0.33 7.04
CA PRO A 301 2.38 -0.51 6.63
C PRO A 301 2.79 -1.98 6.45
N GLU A 302 2.21 -2.88 7.25
CA GLU A 302 2.45 -4.33 7.16
C GLU A 302 2.01 -4.95 5.83
N HIS A 303 1.09 -4.29 5.12
CA HIS A 303 0.55 -4.74 3.84
C HIS A 303 1.25 -4.11 2.63
N ALA A 304 2.10 -3.10 2.82
CA ALA A 304 2.77 -2.38 1.73
C ALA A 304 3.54 -3.32 0.79
N ALA A 305 4.26 -4.30 1.35
CA ALA A 305 5.02 -5.27 0.56
C ALA A 305 4.11 -6.18 -0.29
N ALA A 306 2.96 -6.59 0.25
CA ALA A 306 1.97 -7.40 -0.47
C ALA A 306 1.34 -6.62 -1.62
N LEU A 307 0.97 -5.35 -1.39
CA LEU A 307 0.45 -4.46 -2.44
C LEU A 307 1.45 -4.31 -3.60
N LYS A 308 2.71 -4.02 -3.29
CA LYS A 308 3.79 -3.89 -4.30
C LYS A 308 3.98 -5.17 -5.10
N ALA A 309 4.08 -6.30 -4.41
CA ALA A 309 4.28 -7.60 -5.04
C ALA A 309 3.11 -7.92 -5.98
N ARG A 310 1.87 -7.74 -5.53
CA ARG A 310 0.68 -8.03 -6.33
C ARG A 310 0.50 -7.08 -7.51
N LEU A 311 0.78 -5.79 -7.33
CA LEU A 311 0.77 -4.84 -8.44
C LEU A 311 1.80 -5.23 -9.51
N ARG A 312 3.02 -5.60 -9.11
CA ARG A 312 4.08 -6.02 -10.02
C ARG A 312 3.71 -7.30 -10.78
N GLU A 313 3.13 -8.28 -10.09
CA GLU A 313 2.63 -9.50 -10.72
C GLU A 313 1.54 -9.20 -11.73
N LEU A 314 0.51 -8.43 -11.35
CA LEU A 314 -0.58 -8.08 -12.26
C LEU A 314 -0.09 -7.36 -13.51
N ARG A 315 0.85 -6.41 -13.39
CA ARG A 315 1.46 -5.71 -14.54
C ARG A 315 2.16 -6.62 -15.55
N ARG A 316 2.57 -7.83 -15.14
CA ARG A 316 3.16 -8.84 -16.04
C ARG A 316 2.10 -9.75 -16.66
N THR A 317 0.98 -9.95 -15.98
CA THR A 317 -0.15 -10.76 -16.48
C THR A 317 -1.01 -9.99 -17.48
N ARG A 318 -1.68 -10.72 -18.37
CA ARG A 318 -2.71 -10.18 -19.27
C ARG A 318 -4.08 -10.23 -18.59
N ASP A 319 -4.87 -9.19 -18.80
CA ASP A 319 -6.29 -9.12 -18.41
C ASP A 319 -7.09 -10.10 -19.28
N PRO A 320 -7.69 -11.16 -18.71
CA PRO A 320 -8.46 -12.13 -19.47
C PRO A 320 -9.58 -11.50 -20.32
N LYS A 321 -10.17 -10.40 -19.84
CA LYS A 321 -11.29 -9.75 -20.53
C LYS A 321 -10.85 -8.90 -21.73
N ARG A 322 -9.64 -8.33 -21.67
CA ARG A 322 -9.18 -7.30 -22.62
C ARG A 322 -7.95 -7.73 -23.42
N LYS A 323 -7.36 -8.89 -23.11
CA LYS A 323 -6.18 -9.49 -23.75
C LYS A 323 -4.87 -8.67 -23.66
N ASP A 324 -4.90 -7.48 -23.06
CA ASP A 324 -3.73 -6.63 -22.79
C ASP A 324 -3.22 -6.75 -21.35
N LYS A 325 -2.02 -6.25 -21.07
CA LYS A 325 -1.43 -6.23 -19.71
C LYS A 325 -2.23 -5.34 -18.75
N PHE A 326 -2.37 -5.75 -17.48
CA PHE A 326 -2.97 -4.90 -16.46
C PHE A 326 -2.15 -3.60 -16.27
N PHE A 327 -2.84 -2.50 -15.97
CA PHE A 327 -2.23 -1.18 -15.75
C PHE A 327 -1.43 -0.68 -16.96
N ASN A 328 -1.84 -1.06 -18.18
CA ASN A 328 -1.32 -0.47 -19.40
C ASN A 328 -1.83 0.98 -19.53
N THR A 329 -0.90 1.93 -19.59
CA THR A 329 -1.21 3.36 -19.73
C THR A 329 -2.03 3.65 -20.98
N LYS A 330 -1.78 2.95 -22.10
CA LYS A 330 -2.56 3.14 -23.35
C LYS A 330 -4.04 2.84 -23.12
N GLN A 331 -4.34 1.74 -22.42
CA GLN A 331 -5.72 1.37 -22.11
C GLN A 331 -6.37 2.30 -21.08
N LEU A 332 -5.63 2.72 -20.06
CA LEU A 332 -6.10 3.67 -19.05
C LEU A 332 -6.54 5.00 -19.70
N LEU A 333 -5.88 5.39 -20.79
CA LEU A 333 -6.16 6.61 -21.54
C LEU A 333 -7.11 6.41 -22.73
N ALA A 334 -7.71 5.23 -22.95
CA ALA A 334 -8.47 4.89 -24.16
C ALA A 334 -9.98 5.25 -24.16
N GLY A 335 -10.55 5.80 -23.08
CA GLY A 335 -11.95 6.32 -23.02
C GLY A 335 -12.31 7.48 -23.99
N ASP A 336 -13.32 8.30 -23.65
CA ASP A 336 -13.94 9.24 -24.60
C ASP A 336 -13.14 10.53 -24.86
N THR A 337 -12.86 10.84 -26.14
CA THR A 337 -12.04 11.97 -26.63
C THR A 337 -12.84 13.24 -26.89
N THR A 338 -13.85 13.55 -26.06
CA THR A 338 -14.55 14.83 -26.19
C THR A 338 -13.59 15.99 -25.88
N PRO A 339 -13.73 17.17 -26.52
CA PRO A 339 -12.84 18.31 -26.31
C PRO A 339 -12.72 18.71 -24.83
N GLU A 340 -13.82 18.63 -24.08
CA GLU A 340 -13.86 18.91 -22.64
C GLU A 340 -13.05 17.89 -21.82
N ASN A 341 -13.00 16.63 -22.26
CA ASN A 341 -12.32 15.56 -21.55
C ASN A 341 -10.81 15.58 -21.83
N VAL A 342 -10.36 15.98 -23.02
CA VAL A 342 -8.94 15.93 -23.44
C VAL A 342 -7.99 16.52 -22.40
N LYS A 343 -8.33 17.69 -21.83
CA LYS A 343 -7.55 18.33 -20.77
C LYS A 343 -7.40 17.46 -19.51
N PHE A 344 -8.48 16.82 -19.07
CA PHE A 344 -8.45 15.93 -17.90
C PHE A 344 -7.66 14.65 -18.17
N ARG A 345 -7.57 14.20 -19.43
CA ARG A 345 -6.75 13.03 -19.81
C ARG A 345 -5.27 13.33 -19.74
N ALA A 346 -4.86 14.53 -20.14
CA ALA A 346 -3.48 14.96 -20.02
C ALA A 346 -3.04 14.92 -18.55
N PHE A 347 -3.87 15.44 -17.65
CA PHE A 347 -3.64 15.34 -16.21
C PHE A 347 -3.68 13.89 -15.71
N LEU A 348 -4.68 13.11 -16.10
CA LEU A 348 -4.84 11.70 -15.72
C LEU A 348 -3.64 10.84 -16.14
N SER A 349 -3.04 11.10 -17.29
CA SER A 349 -1.80 10.44 -17.74
C SER A 349 -0.66 10.67 -16.75
N ARG A 350 -0.40 11.95 -16.40
CA ARG A 350 0.65 12.33 -15.44
C ARG A 350 0.38 11.74 -14.06
N TYR A 351 -0.87 11.84 -13.59
CA TYR A 351 -1.28 11.34 -12.29
C TYR A 351 -1.25 9.81 -12.17
N SER A 352 -1.76 9.08 -13.17
CA SER A 352 -1.71 7.61 -13.17
C SER A 352 -0.29 7.08 -13.22
N HIS A 353 0.59 7.72 -14.01
CA HIS A 353 2.02 7.42 -14.01
C HIS A 353 2.63 7.59 -12.61
N TYR A 354 2.39 8.74 -11.98
CA TYR A 354 2.83 9.01 -10.61
C TYR A 354 2.33 7.96 -9.61
N VAL A 355 1.03 7.65 -9.60
CA VAL A 355 0.44 6.72 -8.62
C VAL A 355 0.95 5.29 -8.81
N LEU A 356 1.12 4.83 -10.06
CA LEU A 356 1.70 3.52 -10.35
C LEU A 356 3.15 3.45 -9.88
N LEU A 357 3.95 4.47 -10.21
CA LEU A 357 5.35 4.56 -9.76
C LEU A 357 5.45 4.60 -8.24
N ARG A 358 4.68 5.47 -7.58
CA ARG A 358 4.58 5.52 -6.12
C ARG A 358 4.31 4.12 -5.60
N THR A 359 3.20 3.51 -6.00
CA THR A 359 2.73 2.24 -5.43
C THR A 359 3.73 1.10 -5.61
N GLN A 360 4.58 1.16 -6.65
CA GLN A 360 5.66 0.20 -6.85
C GLN A 360 6.87 0.44 -5.94
N CYS A 361 7.24 1.70 -5.71
CA CYS A 361 8.44 2.05 -4.97
C CYS A 361 8.19 2.11 -3.46
N TYR A 362 7.08 2.70 -3.01
CA TYR A 362 6.83 3.06 -1.61
C TYR A 362 5.47 2.61 -1.09
N GLY A 363 5.39 2.42 0.22
CA GLY A 363 4.15 2.22 0.96
C GLY A 363 4.10 3.13 2.18
N GLY A 364 2.89 3.44 2.62
CA GLY A 364 2.66 4.34 3.73
C GLY A 364 3.25 5.73 3.47
N MET A 365 3.79 6.33 4.53
CA MET A 365 4.44 7.65 4.53
C MET A 365 5.95 7.53 4.25
N PHE A 366 6.32 6.74 3.22
CA PHE A 366 7.71 6.47 2.85
C PHE A 366 8.51 5.81 3.99
N ASP A 367 7.88 4.84 4.65
CA ASP A 367 8.47 4.12 5.78
C ASP A 367 9.77 3.39 5.39
N GLU A 368 9.93 3.04 4.11
CA GLU A 368 11.16 2.44 3.57
C GLU A 368 12.38 3.36 3.69
N ILE A 369 12.17 4.67 3.78
CA ILE A 369 13.20 5.69 3.98
C ILE A 369 13.27 6.10 5.46
N ALA A 370 12.13 6.34 6.11
CA ALA A 370 12.11 6.90 7.46
C ALA A 370 12.43 5.88 8.58
N VAL A 371 12.01 4.63 8.42
CA VAL A 371 12.04 3.62 9.49
C VAL A 371 13.22 2.66 9.29
N LEU A 372 14.05 2.52 10.33
CA LEU A 372 15.15 1.55 10.29
C LEU A 372 14.59 0.14 10.05
N PRO A 373 15.24 -0.66 9.19
CA PRO A 373 14.87 -2.07 9.06
C PRO A 373 14.99 -2.72 10.45
N LYS A 374 13.92 -3.42 10.86
CA LYS A 374 13.88 -4.12 12.15
C LYS A 374 15.02 -5.15 12.14
N SER A 375 16.11 -4.86 12.84
CA SER A 375 17.21 -5.81 12.95
C SER A 375 16.76 -7.01 13.75
N ASP A 376 16.83 -8.19 13.13
CA ASP A 376 16.67 -9.44 13.86
C ASP A 376 17.79 -9.50 14.90
N LYS A 377 17.44 -9.44 16.20
CA LYS A 377 18.37 -9.46 17.34
C LYS A 377 19.32 -10.67 17.39
N LYS A 378 19.24 -11.59 16.42
CA LYS A 378 20.04 -12.81 16.30
C LYS A 378 21.14 -12.72 15.24
N LYS A 379 21.20 -11.68 14.41
CA LYS A 379 22.25 -11.50 13.38
C LYS A 379 23.11 -10.30 13.74
N ALA A 380 24.42 -10.42 13.50
CA ALA A 380 25.36 -9.31 13.68
C ALA A 380 24.86 -8.07 12.92
N PRO A 381 25.04 -6.85 13.47
CA PRO A 381 24.61 -5.62 12.82
C PRO A 381 25.30 -5.51 11.47
N LYS A 382 24.52 -5.59 10.39
CA LYS A 382 25.03 -5.30 9.06
C LYS A 382 25.45 -3.81 9.02
N PRO A 383 26.50 -3.44 8.26
CA PRO A 383 26.94 -2.06 8.14
C PRO A 383 25.77 -1.14 7.76
N ILE A 384 25.82 0.10 8.20
CA ILE A 384 24.80 1.15 7.98
C ILE A 384 24.55 1.45 6.48
N THR A 385 25.21 0.84 5.50
CA THR A 385 24.78 0.78 4.08
C THR A 385 23.59 -0.17 3.88
N SER A 386 23.29 -0.96 4.89
CA SER A 386 22.00 -1.62 5.14
C SER A 386 20.91 -0.65 5.62
N THR A 387 21.17 0.67 5.67
CA THR A 387 20.16 1.68 6.04
C THR A 387 19.16 1.95 4.93
N CYS A 388 18.14 2.72 5.29
CA CYS A 388 17.06 3.20 4.45
C CYS A 388 17.53 4.12 3.29
N LEU A 389 18.77 4.66 3.36
CA LEU A 389 19.36 5.58 2.38
C LEU A 389 20.17 4.86 1.28
N ARG A 390 19.55 3.89 0.61
CA ARG A 390 20.18 3.13 -0.50
C ARG A 390 20.16 3.92 -1.82
N VAL A 391 21.08 3.61 -2.74
CA VAL A 391 21.10 4.18 -4.10
C VAL A 391 19.77 3.95 -4.83
N GLU A 392 19.24 2.73 -4.77
CA GLU A 392 17.93 2.39 -5.37
C GLU A 392 16.79 3.30 -4.86
N GLN A 393 16.82 3.65 -3.57
CA GLN A 393 15.81 4.50 -2.95
C GLN A 393 16.01 5.98 -3.32
N LEU A 394 17.24 6.41 -3.54
CA LEU A 394 17.57 7.75 -4.04
C LEU A 394 17.05 7.91 -5.47
N GLU A 395 17.37 6.96 -6.35
CA GLU A 395 16.90 6.95 -7.74
C GLU A 395 15.37 6.92 -7.81
N SER A 396 14.74 6.02 -7.03
CA SER A 396 13.29 5.96 -6.92
C SER A 396 12.68 7.28 -6.43
N ALA A 397 13.30 7.94 -5.45
CA ALA A 397 12.82 9.20 -4.91
C ALA A 397 12.96 10.34 -5.93
N ALA A 398 14.07 10.39 -6.67
CA ALA A 398 14.30 11.38 -7.71
C ALA A 398 13.32 11.24 -8.88
N VAL A 399 13.08 10.01 -9.35
CA VAL A 399 12.08 9.76 -10.40
C VAL A 399 10.68 10.08 -9.90
N LEU A 400 10.35 9.70 -8.66
CA LEU A 400 9.05 10.00 -8.06
C LEU A 400 8.82 11.51 -7.89
N LEU A 401 9.85 12.28 -7.49
CA LEU A 401 9.78 13.73 -7.41
C LEU A 401 9.44 14.34 -8.77
N LYS A 402 10.15 13.93 -9.84
CA LYS A 402 9.88 14.41 -11.20
C LYS A 402 8.44 14.10 -11.63
N ALA A 403 7.96 12.88 -11.40
CA ALA A 403 6.59 12.49 -11.69
C ALA A 403 5.55 13.28 -10.86
N GLY A 404 5.86 13.56 -9.58
CA GLY A 404 5.00 14.35 -8.70
C GLY A 404 4.88 15.80 -9.15
N LEU A 405 6.00 16.42 -9.54
CA LEU A 405 6.01 17.80 -10.05
C LEU A 405 5.24 17.93 -11.37
N ALA A 406 5.28 16.89 -12.23
CA ALA A 406 4.49 16.85 -13.45
C ALA A 406 2.98 16.85 -13.18
N CYS A 407 2.53 16.50 -11.98
CA CYS A 407 1.11 16.52 -11.59
C CYS A 407 0.61 17.93 -11.19
N GLN A 408 1.34 19.02 -11.43
CA GLN A 408 0.78 20.36 -11.26
C GLN A 408 -0.39 20.59 -12.24
N LEU A 409 -1.47 21.21 -11.74
CA LEU A 409 -2.65 21.55 -12.54
C LEU A 409 -2.29 22.66 -13.54
N LYS A 410 -2.47 22.35 -14.82
CA LYS A 410 -2.45 23.36 -15.89
C LYS A 410 -3.84 24.00 -16.00
N ASP A 411 -3.88 25.16 -16.64
CA ASP A 411 -5.11 25.92 -16.75
C ASP A 411 -6.17 25.15 -17.55
N GLY A 412 -7.37 25.08 -16.99
CA GLY A 412 -8.49 24.30 -17.52
C GLY A 412 -8.54 22.85 -17.01
N GLU A 413 -7.50 22.32 -16.38
CA GLU A 413 -7.51 20.99 -15.75
C GLU A 413 -8.13 21.01 -14.34
N GLU A 414 -8.52 22.17 -13.82
CA GLU A 414 -9.05 22.33 -12.47
C GLU A 414 -10.50 21.81 -12.34
N CYS A 415 -10.70 20.85 -11.42
CA CYS A 415 -12.00 20.42 -10.91
C CYS A 415 -11.82 19.77 -9.53
N GLU A 416 -12.92 19.45 -8.84
CA GLU A 416 -12.86 18.85 -7.50
C GLU A 416 -12.07 17.52 -7.47
N ASN A 417 -12.19 16.69 -8.51
CA ASN A 417 -11.48 15.41 -8.59
C ASN A 417 -9.96 15.59 -8.80
N THR A 418 -9.55 16.52 -9.69
CA THR A 418 -8.12 16.77 -9.97
C THR A 418 -7.47 17.54 -8.83
N ALA A 419 -8.17 18.49 -8.22
CA ALA A 419 -7.69 19.20 -7.03
C ALA A 419 -7.40 18.24 -5.87
N LEU A 420 -8.30 17.29 -5.63
CA LEU A 420 -8.15 16.29 -4.57
C LEU A 420 -7.00 15.30 -4.87
N ALA A 421 -6.79 14.96 -6.15
CA ALA A 421 -5.61 14.21 -6.59
C ALA A 421 -4.30 14.98 -6.33
N VAL A 422 -4.25 16.27 -6.71
CA VAL A 422 -3.05 17.12 -6.54
C VAL A 422 -2.75 17.39 -5.08
N GLU A 423 -3.75 17.68 -4.24
CA GLU A 423 -3.59 17.78 -2.79
C GLU A 423 -2.84 16.55 -2.26
N ARG A 424 -3.25 15.35 -2.70
CA ARG A 424 -2.62 14.13 -2.25
C ARG A 424 -1.19 13.97 -2.75
N VAL A 425 -0.89 14.33 -4.01
CA VAL A 425 0.49 14.32 -4.53
C VAL A 425 1.38 15.27 -3.74
N VAL A 426 0.89 16.48 -3.45
CA VAL A 426 1.65 17.47 -2.67
C VAL A 426 1.89 16.97 -1.25
N ALA A 427 0.88 16.37 -0.61
CA ALA A 427 1.04 15.74 0.70
C ALA A 427 2.10 14.62 0.68
N ASP A 428 2.15 13.80 -0.38
CA ASP A 428 3.18 12.79 -0.56
C ASP A 428 4.57 13.41 -0.80
N MET A 429 4.71 14.52 -1.54
CA MET A 429 6.01 15.22 -1.70
C MET A 429 6.51 15.80 -0.37
N ILE A 430 5.61 16.38 0.44
CA ILE A 430 5.92 16.82 1.80
C ILE A 430 6.35 15.62 2.67
N GLY A 431 5.65 14.49 2.55
CA GLY A 431 5.96 13.24 3.23
C GLY A 431 7.33 12.69 2.85
N LEU A 432 7.67 12.66 1.55
CA LEU A 432 8.97 12.23 1.05
C LEU A 432 10.10 13.13 1.58
N CYS A 433 9.90 14.46 1.53
CA CYS A 433 10.84 15.42 2.08
C CYS A 433 11.07 15.19 3.59
N SER A 434 10.00 14.99 4.36
CA SER A 434 10.09 14.68 5.79
C SER A 434 10.78 13.34 6.06
N ALA A 435 10.50 12.29 5.28
CA ALA A 435 11.10 10.98 5.45
C ALA A 435 12.61 11.01 5.20
N VAL A 436 13.04 11.67 4.11
CA VAL A 436 14.46 11.89 3.80
C VAL A 436 15.13 12.73 4.89
N ALA A 437 14.49 13.79 5.37
CA ALA A 437 15.03 14.61 6.44
C ALA A 437 15.21 13.84 7.75
N VAL A 438 14.25 12.99 8.13
CA VAL A 438 14.37 12.12 9.31
C VAL A 438 15.53 11.14 9.14
N ALA A 439 15.68 10.54 7.97
CA ALA A 439 16.75 9.60 7.68
C ALA A 439 18.14 10.27 7.70
N LEU A 440 18.29 11.44 7.08
CA LEU A 440 19.52 12.24 7.08
C LEU A 440 19.88 12.73 8.49
N ASN A 441 18.92 13.30 9.22
CA ASN A 441 19.14 13.72 10.61
C ASN A 441 19.55 12.55 11.50
N ARG A 442 19.11 11.33 11.22
CA ARG A 442 19.56 10.15 11.96
C ARG A 442 20.98 9.75 11.57
N ALA A 443 21.24 9.67 10.26
CA ALA A 443 22.53 9.22 9.74
C ALA A 443 23.69 10.17 10.08
N LEU A 444 23.43 11.49 10.17
CA LEU A 444 24.47 12.51 10.35
C LEU A 444 24.63 12.98 11.82
N LYS A 445 23.74 12.56 12.73
CA LYS A 445 23.83 12.89 14.17
C LYS A 445 24.70 11.93 14.96
N ASP A 446 24.83 10.69 14.51
CA ASP A 446 25.73 9.73 15.14
C ASP A 446 27.15 10.04 14.62
N ASP A 447 28.04 10.56 15.48
CA ASP A 447 29.43 10.87 15.12
C ASP A 447 30.18 9.63 14.59
N ASP A 448 29.72 8.46 15.00
CA ASP A 448 30.05 7.18 14.40
C ASP A 448 29.20 6.95 13.14
N LEU A 449 29.68 7.39 11.97
CA LEU A 449 29.14 7.03 10.63
C LEU A 449 29.25 5.52 10.32
N LYS A 450 29.30 4.65 11.35
CA LYS A 450 29.74 3.26 11.32
C LYS A 450 28.94 2.41 10.34
N GLY A 451 29.43 2.40 9.11
CA GLY A 451 28.94 1.60 8.00
C GLY A 451 28.06 2.36 7.02
N ALA A 452 27.80 3.67 7.15
CA ALA A 452 27.19 4.43 6.07
C ALA A 452 28.26 4.69 4.99
N ASP A 453 27.88 4.60 3.72
CA ASP A 453 28.76 4.99 2.63
C ASP A 453 28.74 6.53 2.52
N PRO A 454 29.87 7.22 2.79
CA PRO A 454 29.94 8.67 2.74
C PRO A 454 29.55 9.23 1.37
N ALA A 455 29.92 8.54 0.28
CA ALA A 455 29.61 8.97 -1.07
C ALA A 455 28.10 8.93 -1.34
N ILE A 456 27.40 7.92 -0.83
CA ILE A 456 25.94 7.84 -0.94
C ILE A 456 25.26 8.90 -0.06
N LEU A 457 25.75 9.12 1.18
CA LEU A 457 25.22 10.17 2.04
C LEU A 457 25.37 11.56 1.42
N LYS A 458 26.52 11.85 0.81
CA LYS A 458 26.76 13.11 0.09
C LYS A 458 25.75 13.30 -1.06
N LYS A 459 25.48 12.25 -1.84
CA LYS A 459 24.45 12.26 -2.90
C LYS A 459 23.05 12.55 -2.33
N TRP A 460 22.67 11.94 -1.21
CA TRP A 460 21.39 12.22 -0.56
C TRP A 460 21.30 13.66 -0.03
N CYS A 461 22.37 14.19 0.56
CA CYS A 461 22.41 15.57 1.03
C CYS A 461 22.27 16.55 -0.14
N ALA A 462 22.97 16.30 -1.25
CA ALA A 462 22.87 17.08 -2.48
C ALA A 462 21.47 17.04 -3.08
N PHE A 463 20.88 15.85 -3.23
CA PHE A 463 19.51 15.68 -3.71
C PHE A 463 18.50 16.40 -2.80
N TYR A 464 18.65 16.28 -1.47
CA TYR A 464 17.73 16.91 -0.52
C TYR A 464 17.75 18.43 -0.62
N SER A 465 18.93 19.05 -0.61
CA SER A 465 19.06 20.51 -0.55
C SER A 465 18.89 21.19 -1.91
N LYS A 466 19.34 20.58 -3.01
CA LYS A 466 19.32 21.18 -4.35
C LYS A 466 18.04 20.90 -5.12
N GLU A 467 17.44 19.72 -4.93
CA GLU A 467 16.29 19.28 -5.72
C GLU A 467 15.02 19.12 -4.86
N LEU A 468 15.02 18.16 -3.94
CA LEU A 468 13.80 17.72 -3.25
C LEU A 468 13.13 18.84 -2.45
N LEU A 469 13.85 19.48 -1.53
CA LEU A 469 13.27 20.52 -0.67
C LEU A 469 12.86 21.79 -1.46
N PRO A 470 13.70 22.38 -2.33
CA PRO A 470 13.31 23.57 -3.08
C PRO A 470 12.16 23.33 -4.05
N GLN A 471 12.19 22.22 -4.81
CA GLN A 471 11.13 21.93 -5.78
C GLN A 471 9.81 21.61 -5.08
N THR A 472 9.83 20.90 -3.95
CA THR A 472 8.60 20.65 -3.18
C THR A 472 8.04 21.95 -2.61
N LYS A 473 8.88 22.84 -2.04
CA LYS A 473 8.43 24.16 -1.58
C LYS A 473 7.81 24.99 -2.70
N LEU A 474 8.42 24.98 -3.88
CA LEU A 474 7.91 25.67 -5.05
C LEU A 474 6.55 25.10 -5.49
N MET A 475 6.41 23.76 -5.50
CA MET A 475 5.16 23.08 -5.80
C MET A 475 4.06 23.48 -4.80
N VAL A 476 4.34 23.43 -3.49
CA VAL A 476 3.39 23.86 -2.44
C VAL A 476 2.95 25.31 -2.66
N LYS A 477 3.90 26.22 -2.89
CA LYS A 477 3.61 27.65 -3.13
C LYS A 477 2.71 27.85 -4.36
N LYS A 478 2.98 27.14 -5.46
CA LYS A 478 2.19 27.25 -6.70
C LYS A 478 0.81 26.61 -6.59
N THR A 479 0.69 25.49 -5.88
CA THR A 479 -0.55 24.71 -5.80
C THR A 479 -1.50 25.19 -4.70
N SER A 480 -0.99 25.79 -3.60
CA SER A 480 -1.84 26.24 -2.49
C SER A 480 -2.99 27.15 -2.93
N PRO A 481 -2.77 28.23 -3.70
CA PRO A 481 -3.88 29.11 -4.10
C PRO A 481 -4.93 28.40 -4.96
N LYS A 482 -4.49 27.46 -5.82
CA LYS A 482 -5.40 26.65 -6.64
C LYS A 482 -6.24 25.72 -5.76
N LEU A 483 -5.67 25.11 -4.73
CA LEU A 483 -6.37 24.20 -3.82
C LEU A 483 -7.29 24.93 -2.83
N ASP A 484 -6.91 26.13 -2.40
CA ASP A 484 -7.72 26.97 -1.52
C ASP A 484 -9.08 27.32 -2.15
N ALA A 485 -9.12 27.49 -3.48
CA ALA A 485 -10.37 27.69 -4.23
C ALA A 485 -11.35 26.51 -4.12
N PHE A 486 -10.86 25.30 -3.83
CA PHE A 486 -11.65 24.09 -3.58
C PHE A 486 -11.85 23.80 -2.08
N GLY A 487 -11.42 24.69 -1.19
CA GLY A 487 -11.45 24.48 0.26
C GLY A 487 -10.51 23.38 0.74
N LEU A 488 -9.47 23.06 -0.04
CA LEU A 488 -8.43 22.10 0.30
C LEU A 488 -7.19 22.86 0.75
N PHE A 489 -6.82 22.71 2.02
CA PHE A 489 -5.73 23.46 2.62
C PHE A 489 -4.50 22.56 2.81
N LEU A 490 -3.36 22.99 2.27
CA LEU A 490 -2.09 22.32 2.48
C LEU A 490 -1.50 22.66 3.86
N PRO A 491 -0.72 21.74 4.48
CA PRO A 491 0.00 22.06 5.71
C PRO A 491 0.95 23.23 5.50
N SER A 492 0.91 24.23 6.39
CA SER A 492 1.79 25.40 6.32
C SER A 492 3.27 25.07 6.58
N ARG A 493 3.57 23.88 7.12
CA ARG A 493 4.92 23.44 7.48
C ARG A 493 5.27 22.17 6.72
N MET A 494 6.50 22.12 6.20
CA MET A 494 7.09 20.98 5.47
C MET A 494 7.34 19.73 6.32
N GLY A 495 7.02 19.76 7.62
CA GLY A 495 7.33 18.70 8.57
C GLY A 495 8.78 18.79 9.07
N THR A 496 9.45 17.65 9.19
CA THR A 496 10.83 17.57 9.67
C THR A 496 11.79 18.09 8.62
N THR A 497 12.75 18.94 9.01
CA THR A 497 13.80 19.45 8.12
C THR A 497 15.18 19.07 8.65
N VAL A 498 16.18 19.05 7.77
CA VAL A 498 17.60 18.91 8.18
C VAL A 498 18.16 20.30 8.47
N ALA A 499 18.91 20.45 9.56
CA ALA A 499 19.56 21.72 9.88
C ALA A 499 20.67 22.02 8.83
N PRO A 500 20.88 23.29 8.45
CA PRO A 500 21.93 23.67 7.48
C PRO A 500 23.30 23.13 7.85
N ASP A 501 23.72 23.28 9.10
CA ASP A 501 25.02 22.81 9.60
C ASP A 501 25.20 21.29 9.41
N ILE A 502 24.13 20.51 9.62
CA ILE A 502 24.13 19.06 9.43
C ILE A 502 24.23 18.71 7.94
N LEU A 503 23.55 19.46 7.08
CA LEU A 503 23.65 19.27 5.62
C LEU A 503 25.04 19.61 5.09
N GLU A 504 25.63 20.71 5.53
CA GLU A 504 26.99 21.10 5.16
C GLU A 504 28.01 20.05 5.58
N LYS A 505 27.91 19.55 6.83
CA LYS A 505 28.70 18.39 7.29
C LYS A 505 28.55 17.19 6.35
N GLY A 506 27.32 16.86 5.97
CA GLY A 506 27.04 15.75 5.05
C GLY A 506 27.55 15.96 3.62
N MET A 507 27.70 17.20 3.16
CA MET A 507 28.28 17.52 1.86
C MET A 507 29.80 17.47 1.82
N ASN A 508 30.46 17.72 2.96
CA ASN A 508 31.91 17.81 3.09
C ASN A 508 32.58 16.50 3.54
N LEU A 509 31.82 15.39 3.62
CA LEU A 509 32.32 14.09 4.12
C LEU A 509 33.55 13.52 3.37
N ASP A 510 33.86 14.00 2.16
CA ASP A 510 35.01 13.52 1.39
C ASP A 510 36.33 14.22 1.79
N GLU A 511 36.28 15.35 2.50
CA GLU A 511 37.45 16.20 2.74
C GLU A 511 38.19 15.87 4.05
N GLU A 512 37.50 15.28 5.03
CA GLU A 512 38.08 15.08 6.37
C GLU A 512 38.74 13.69 6.55
N THR A 513 38.26 12.64 5.86
CA THR A 513 38.77 11.27 6.05
C THR A 513 40.17 10.99 5.48
N VAL A 514 40.81 11.97 4.82
CA VAL A 514 42.20 11.84 4.33
C VAL A 514 43.20 12.55 5.25
N ASN A 515 42.75 13.38 6.19
CA ASN A 515 43.66 14.23 6.99
C ASN A 515 43.89 13.78 8.45
N GLU A 516 43.18 12.78 8.98
CA GLU A 516 43.31 12.38 10.40
C GLU A 516 44.26 11.20 10.70
N GLU A 517 44.92 10.59 9.70
CA GLU A 517 45.97 9.57 9.95
C GLU A 517 47.41 10.10 9.79
N GLY A 518 47.59 11.43 9.72
CA GLY A 518 48.86 12.04 9.30
C GLY A 518 49.64 12.89 10.31
N GLU A 519 49.22 13.06 11.57
CA GLU A 519 49.96 13.96 12.47
C GLU A 519 50.01 13.50 13.93
N THR A 520 51.04 12.70 14.24
CA THR A 520 51.82 12.58 15.50
C THR A 520 52.80 11.41 15.27
N VAL A 521 54.12 11.52 15.18
CA VAL A 521 55.12 12.14 16.07
C VAL A 521 56.45 12.21 15.29
N GLU A 522 57.10 13.37 15.19
CA GLU A 522 58.52 13.52 15.58
C GLU A 522 58.97 15.00 15.51
N ALA A 523 59.50 15.45 16.64
CA ALA A 523 60.10 16.75 16.83
C ALA A 523 61.62 16.70 16.52
N ASN A 524 62.17 17.90 16.27
CA ASN A 524 63.58 18.30 16.38
C ASN A 524 64.55 17.95 15.22
N GLU A 525 64.88 18.94 14.38
CA GLU A 525 66.18 19.63 14.48
C GLU A 525 66.24 20.90 13.62
N ALA A 526 66.98 21.88 14.11
CA ALA A 526 67.09 23.25 13.61
C ALA A 526 68.23 23.44 12.60
N SER A 527 68.02 24.27 11.58
CA SER A 527 69.01 25.17 10.92
C SER A 527 68.32 25.84 9.71
N LYS A 528 68.05 27.16 9.65
CA LYS A 528 68.88 28.39 9.71
C LYS A 528 69.61 28.72 8.39
N SER A 529 68.98 29.56 7.56
CA SER A 529 69.51 30.70 6.75
C SER A 529 68.58 30.95 5.55
N ALA A 530 67.94 32.13 5.41
CA ALA A 530 68.43 33.35 4.72
C ALA A 530 68.77 33.06 3.23
N GLU A 531 68.39 33.82 2.20
CA GLU A 531 67.90 35.20 2.02
C GLU A 531 67.48 35.31 0.53
N GLU A 532 66.61 36.28 0.18
CA GLU A 532 66.49 37.07 -1.08
C GLU A 532 66.69 36.39 -2.46
N GLU A 533 65.89 36.64 -3.50
CA GLU A 533 65.81 37.93 -4.19
C GLU A 533 64.72 37.88 -5.30
N GLU A 534 64.11 39.03 -5.58
CA GLU A 534 63.20 39.29 -6.69
C GLU A 534 63.80 38.95 -8.07
N THR A 535 62.98 38.52 -9.03
CA THR A 535 63.04 39.13 -10.37
C THR A 535 61.81 38.84 -11.22
N LYS A 536 61.44 39.91 -11.92
CA LYS A 536 60.31 40.18 -12.79
C LYS A 536 60.70 39.87 -14.24
N SER A 537 59.81 39.27 -15.03
CA SER A 537 59.73 39.57 -16.47
C SER A 537 58.43 39.03 -17.10
N GLU A 538 57.75 39.96 -17.78
CA GLU A 538 56.64 39.79 -18.72
C GLU A 538 57.09 39.20 -20.08
N GLN A 539 56.09 38.99 -20.95
CA GLN A 539 56.07 38.71 -22.41
C GLN A 539 55.78 37.24 -22.78
N GLU A 540 54.56 36.91 -23.21
CA GLU A 540 53.91 37.22 -24.51
C GLU A 540 54.46 36.35 -25.65
N ALA A 541 53.65 35.41 -26.16
CA ALA A 541 53.45 35.14 -27.60
C ALA A 541 52.56 33.89 -27.82
N GLU A 542 51.62 34.06 -28.75
CA GLU A 542 50.74 33.06 -29.35
C GLU A 542 51.46 31.86 -29.98
N ALA A 543 50.82 30.70 -29.97
CA ALA A 543 50.63 29.85 -31.17
C ALA A 543 49.69 28.65 -30.88
N LYS A 544 48.51 28.65 -31.53
CA LYS A 544 47.79 27.42 -31.96
C LYS A 544 48.66 26.67 -33.00
N PRO A 545 48.37 25.42 -33.46
CA PRO A 545 47.16 24.60 -33.31
C PRO A 545 47.42 23.09 -33.02
N ALA A 546 46.37 22.30 -32.76
CA ALA A 546 46.11 21.04 -33.49
C ALA A 546 44.88 20.30 -32.95
N VAL A 547 44.02 19.99 -33.90
CA VAL A 547 42.83 19.13 -33.85
C VAL A 547 43.20 17.70 -33.41
N ARG A 548 42.39 17.07 -32.56
CA ARG A 548 42.24 15.61 -32.56
C ARG A 548 40.84 15.18 -32.12
N GLU A 549 40.18 14.52 -33.06
CA GLU A 549 38.86 13.91 -33.02
C GLU A 549 38.72 12.76 -32.00
N GLU A 550 37.49 12.66 -31.50
CA GLU A 550 36.65 11.47 -31.27
C GLU A 550 37.26 10.19 -30.69
N LYS A 551 36.72 9.78 -29.53
CA LYS A 551 36.19 8.42 -29.40
C LYS A 551 35.07 8.32 -28.36
N SER A 552 33.88 8.07 -28.89
CA SER A 552 32.70 7.58 -28.19
C SER A 552 32.97 6.24 -27.50
N ILE A 553 32.57 6.11 -26.24
CA ILE A 553 32.47 4.82 -25.54
C ILE A 553 31.02 4.65 -25.13
N SER A 554 30.29 3.99 -26.02
CA SER A 554 29.07 3.25 -25.74
C SER A 554 29.42 2.08 -24.81
N SER A 555 28.74 1.97 -23.67
CA SER A 555 28.79 0.80 -22.80
C SER A 555 27.38 0.22 -22.69
N SER A 556 27.07 -0.66 -23.64
CA SER A 556 25.94 -1.59 -23.61
C SER A 556 26.09 -2.55 -22.43
N VAL A 557 25.11 -2.57 -21.53
CA VAL A 557 24.95 -3.65 -20.55
C VAL A 557 24.02 -4.68 -21.19
N GLU A 558 24.61 -5.77 -21.67
CA GLU A 558 23.92 -6.99 -22.07
C GLU A 558 23.36 -7.66 -20.80
N GLU A 559 22.03 -7.68 -20.69
CA GLU A 559 21.33 -8.42 -19.64
C GLU A 559 21.09 -9.85 -20.12
N ALA A 560 21.80 -10.80 -19.51
CA ALA A 560 21.68 -12.22 -19.76
C ALA A 560 20.27 -12.71 -19.36
N VAL A 561 19.54 -13.24 -20.34
CA VAL A 561 18.23 -13.87 -20.15
C VAL A 561 18.45 -15.31 -19.70
N GLU A 562 18.20 -15.58 -18.41
CA GLU A 562 18.00 -16.95 -17.92
C GLU A 562 16.59 -17.43 -18.31
N GLU A 563 16.54 -18.38 -19.24
CA GLU A 563 15.35 -19.19 -19.53
C GLU A 563 15.06 -20.12 -18.35
N GLU A 564 14.08 -19.79 -17.52
CA GLU A 564 13.43 -20.79 -16.65
C GLU A 564 12.16 -21.32 -17.34
N GLU A 565 12.16 -22.63 -17.58
CA GLU A 565 11.05 -23.43 -18.11
C GLU A 565 9.78 -23.23 -17.28
N ALA A 566 8.78 -22.60 -17.88
CA ALA A 566 7.43 -22.54 -17.33
C ALA A 566 6.73 -23.89 -17.52
N ILE A 567 6.61 -24.65 -16.44
CA ILE A 567 5.67 -25.78 -16.33
C ILE A 567 4.25 -25.20 -16.35
N GLY A 568 3.59 -25.31 -17.51
CA GLY A 568 2.22 -24.89 -17.72
C GLY A 568 1.24 -25.92 -17.18
N ASP A 569 0.63 -25.63 -16.03
CA ASP A 569 -0.62 -26.28 -15.61
C ASP A 569 -1.79 -25.60 -16.33
N GLU A 570 -2.17 -26.18 -17.46
CA GLU A 570 -3.33 -25.88 -18.28
C GLU A 570 -4.61 -26.26 -17.51
N TYR A 571 -5.27 -25.27 -16.89
CA TYR A 571 -6.61 -25.44 -16.35
C TYR A 571 -7.63 -25.08 -17.44
N GLU A 572 -8.14 -26.12 -18.10
CA GLU A 572 -9.28 -26.10 -19.00
C GLU A 572 -10.52 -25.62 -18.23
N TYR A 573 -10.98 -24.39 -18.51
CA TYR A 573 -12.27 -23.90 -18.05
C TYR A 573 -13.32 -24.41 -19.04
N ASP A 574 -14.20 -25.30 -18.59
CA ASP A 574 -15.46 -25.65 -19.28
C ASP A 574 -16.26 -24.34 -19.49
N ASP A 575 -16.28 -23.87 -20.73
CA ASP A 575 -17.19 -22.83 -21.21
C ASP A 575 -18.62 -23.43 -21.17
N GLU A 576 -19.37 -23.13 -20.11
CA GLU A 576 -20.81 -23.38 -20.08
C GLU A 576 -21.49 -22.42 -21.06
N ASP A 577 -21.90 -23.00 -22.19
CA ASP A 577 -22.75 -22.44 -23.24
C ASP A 577 -23.90 -21.60 -22.67
N TYR A 578 -23.81 -20.28 -22.85
CA TYR A 578 -24.91 -19.37 -22.63
C TYR A 578 -25.84 -19.44 -23.86
N TYR A 579 -26.95 -20.15 -23.72
CA TYR A 579 -28.00 -20.23 -24.73
C TYR A 579 -28.57 -18.83 -25.03
N ASP A 580 -28.49 -18.49 -26.31
CA ASP A 580 -29.23 -17.46 -27.02
C ASP A 580 -30.58 -18.09 -27.41
N ASP A 581 -31.62 -17.86 -26.60
CA ASP A 581 -33.00 -18.22 -26.94
C ASP A 581 -33.76 -16.94 -27.30
N GLU A 582 -33.96 -16.79 -28.61
CA GLU A 582 -35.13 -16.31 -29.38
C GLU A 582 -35.79 -14.97 -28.95
N GLU A 583 -35.84 -13.93 -29.80
CA GLU A 583 -36.62 -13.77 -31.05
C GLU A 583 -38.15 -13.74 -30.84
N GLU A 584 -38.77 -12.69 -31.43
CA GLU A 584 -40.19 -12.54 -31.82
C GLU A 584 -41.30 -12.32 -30.75
N GLU A 585 -41.68 -11.05 -30.55
CA GLU A 585 -42.98 -10.49 -31.02
C GLU A 585 -42.98 -8.95 -31.04
#